data_AF-A0A2D5YL19-F1
#
_entry.id   AF-A0A2D5YL19-F1
#
_cell.length_a   1.000
_cell.length_b   1.000
_cell.length_c   1.000
_cell.angle_alpha   90.00
_cell.angle_beta   90.00
_cell.angle_gamma   90.00
#
_symmetry.space_group_name_H-M   'P 1'
#
loop_
_entity.id
_entity.type
_entity.pdbx_description
1 polymer ?
#
loop_
_entity_poly.entity_id
_entity_poly.type
_entity_poly.pdbx_seq_one_letter_code
_entity_poly.pdbx_strand_id
1 'polypeptide(L)'
;MKFLIKIEYILNKIIIVILEGISSKISDATPNKVKTFITKSKTNAYQKRDLIQKKIKDSANQSKLWAKEKVTQTKTRAEDIKKKTNTTINKAKTYDWKSLNASKISAIIAAILVPYATKLKSSIVSLKPSTIIGFTVTGMAVGLSSITIYNESKNIEEKINEGKVREPSSISDTMDKNAWTRSRYRNYKQKRLSLSSVSMPIYIKNRQGMQSIKIDFTFISSNRYIAQYFKKPQNEFRLRDRINKTVEPVIPSFPMEPEGKRIIKDKIKAEMNILLKEMKIEGEISEIYIDNILNG
;
A
#
# COMPACT_ATOMS: atom_id res chain seq x y z
N MET A 1 36.31 11.91 15.59
CA MET A 1 35.65 10.71 15.02
C MET A 1 36.60 9.55 14.67
N LYS A 2 37.73 9.75 13.98
CA LYS A 2 38.62 8.63 13.56
C LYS A 2 39.31 7.86 14.70
N PHE A 3 39.41 8.44 15.91
CA PHE A 3 40.10 7.83 17.05
C PHE A 3 39.24 6.79 17.79
N LEU A 4 37.95 7.07 18.01
CA LEU A 4 37.01 6.13 18.65
C LEU A 4 36.80 4.86 17.82
N ILE A 5 36.72 4.99 16.49
CA ILE A 5 36.59 3.85 15.56
C ILE A 5 37.83 2.94 15.62
N LYS A 6 39.03 3.50 15.82
CA LYS A 6 40.26 2.70 16.00
C LYS A 6 40.24 1.94 17.32
N ILE A 7 39.71 2.54 18.39
CA ILE A 7 39.59 1.90 19.70
C ILE A 7 38.58 0.74 19.66
N GLU A 8 37.40 0.94 19.05
CA GLU A 8 36.42 -0.14 18.85
C GLU A 8 36.99 -1.31 18.04
N TYR A 9 37.74 -1.01 16.97
CA TYR A 9 38.36 -2.05 16.16
C TYR A 9 39.40 -2.87 16.97
N ILE A 10 40.20 -2.20 17.80
CA ILE A 10 41.19 -2.88 18.67
C ILE A 10 40.49 -3.72 19.74
N LEU A 11 39.44 -3.20 20.38
CA LEU A 11 38.65 -3.93 21.37
C LEU A 11 37.98 -5.16 20.77
N ASN A 12 37.35 -5.03 19.60
CA ASN A 12 36.73 -6.16 18.92
C ASN A 12 37.76 -7.22 18.53
N LYS A 13 38.96 -6.81 18.10
CA LYS A 13 40.05 -7.75 17.79
C LYS A 13 40.54 -8.50 19.04
N ILE A 14 40.65 -7.81 20.18
CA ILE A 14 41.02 -8.43 21.46
C ILE A 14 39.94 -9.42 21.91
N ILE A 15 38.66 -9.05 21.81
CA ILE A 15 37.54 -9.92 22.18
C ILE A 15 37.52 -11.19 21.33
N ILE A 16 37.74 -11.08 20.01
CA ILE A 16 37.80 -12.24 19.10
C ILE A 16 38.96 -13.17 19.50
N VAL A 17 40.15 -12.63 19.76
CA VAL A 17 41.32 -13.43 20.15
C VAL A 17 41.10 -14.13 21.50
N ILE A 18 40.47 -13.46 22.46
CA ILE A 18 40.12 -14.05 23.76
C ILE A 18 39.08 -15.17 23.58
N LEU A 19 38.04 -14.93 22.77
CA LEU A 19 37.01 -15.94 22.48
C LEU A 19 37.56 -17.15 21.74
N GLU A 20 38.49 -16.96 20.79
CA GLU A 20 39.19 -18.04 20.10
C GLU A 20 40.08 -18.85 21.04
N GLY A 21 40.80 -18.18 21.95
CA GLY A 21 41.62 -18.84 22.98
C GLY A 21 40.82 -19.61 24.02
N ILE A 22 39.62 -19.13 24.38
CA ILE A 22 38.69 -19.85 25.26
C ILE A 22 38.06 -21.03 24.51
N SER A 23 37.68 -20.84 23.25
CA SER A 23 37.15 -21.88 22.36
C SER A 23 38.14 -23.05 22.19
N SER A 24 39.44 -22.76 21.96
CA SER A 24 40.44 -23.82 21.79
C SER A 24 40.63 -24.64 23.06
N LYS A 25 40.73 -23.99 24.23
CA LYS A 25 40.85 -24.68 25.53
C LYS A 25 39.61 -25.48 25.91
N ILE A 26 38.41 -24.97 25.62
CA ILE A 26 37.17 -25.72 25.81
C ILE A 26 37.16 -26.92 24.86
N SER A 27 37.60 -26.76 23.61
CA SER A 27 37.68 -27.86 22.66
C SER A 27 38.65 -28.94 23.15
N ASP A 28 39.79 -28.59 23.75
CA ASP A 28 40.77 -29.56 24.26
C ASP A 28 40.28 -30.30 25.52
N ALA A 29 39.53 -29.61 26.39
CA ALA A 29 38.88 -30.21 27.57
C ALA A 29 37.60 -30.99 27.24
N THR A 30 37.08 -30.90 26.02
CA THR A 30 35.85 -31.59 25.62
C THR A 30 36.14 -33.06 25.30
N PRO A 31 35.49 -34.03 25.98
CA PRO A 31 35.72 -35.45 25.75
C PRO A 31 35.52 -35.84 24.27
N ASN A 32 36.34 -36.75 23.75
CA ASN A 32 36.28 -37.19 22.35
C ASN A 32 34.88 -37.69 21.91
N LYS A 33 34.09 -38.26 22.83
CA LYS A 33 32.69 -38.66 22.59
C LYS A 33 31.76 -37.48 22.28
N VAL A 34 32.01 -36.32 22.91
CA VAL A 34 31.23 -35.09 22.66
C VAL A 34 31.69 -34.44 21.36
N LYS A 35 32.99 -34.46 21.04
CA LYS A 35 33.51 -34.01 19.74
C LYS A 35 32.90 -34.78 18.57
N THR A 36 32.86 -36.11 18.65
CA THR A 36 32.28 -36.96 17.60
C THR A 36 30.76 -36.79 17.50
N PHE A 37 30.07 -36.57 18.62
CA PHE A 37 28.65 -36.24 18.61
C PHE A 37 28.39 -34.87 17.95
N ILE A 38 29.19 -33.85 18.25
CA ILE A 38 29.07 -32.52 17.64
C ILE A 38 29.36 -32.57 16.13
N THR A 39 30.40 -33.28 15.69
CA THR A 39 30.71 -33.40 14.26
C THR A 39 29.62 -34.18 13.52
N LYS A 40 29.13 -35.29 14.09
CA LYS A 40 28.03 -36.07 13.53
C LYS A 40 26.71 -35.29 13.50
N SER A 41 26.46 -34.45 14.50
CA SER A 41 25.29 -33.58 14.54
C SER A 41 25.41 -32.44 13.51
N LYS A 42 26.60 -31.84 13.35
CA LYS A 42 26.88 -30.84 12.30
C LYS A 42 26.71 -31.44 10.90
N THR A 43 27.28 -32.61 10.62
CA THR A 43 27.13 -33.25 9.29
C THR A 43 25.68 -33.62 8.99
N ASN A 44 24.95 -34.15 9.97
CA ASN A 44 23.51 -34.40 9.83
C ASN A 44 22.70 -33.11 9.59
N ALA A 45 23.07 -32.00 10.25
CA ALA A 45 22.43 -30.70 10.04
C ALA A 45 22.72 -30.14 8.63
N TYR A 46 23.96 -30.27 8.14
CA TYR A 46 24.32 -29.88 6.78
C TYR A 46 23.60 -30.73 5.72
N GLN A 47 23.56 -32.06 5.89
CA GLN A 47 22.84 -32.96 4.99
C GLN A 47 21.33 -32.67 4.96
N LYS A 48 20.72 -32.42 6.13
CA LYS A 48 19.30 -32.01 6.20
C LYS A 48 19.07 -30.66 5.52
N ARG A 49 19.97 -29.70 5.69
CA ARG A 49 19.89 -28.38 5.02
C ARG A 49 19.96 -28.52 3.51
N ASP A 50 20.87 -29.32 2.97
CA ASP A 50 20.98 -29.56 1.53
C ASP A 50 19.76 -30.27 0.95
N LEU A 51 19.23 -31.28 1.66
CA LEU A 51 17.99 -31.97 1.26
C LEU A 51 16.79 -31.00 1.25
N ILE A 52 16.69 -30.12 2.24
CA ILE A 52 15.65 -29.09 2.29
C ILE A 52 15.82 -28.09 1.14
N GLN A 53 17.05 -27.61 0.88
CA GLN A 53 17.31 -26.71 -0.23
C GLN A 53 16.98 -27.34 -1.59
N LYS A 54 17.28 -28.63 -1.77
CA LYS A 54 16.93 -29.38 -2.98
C LYS A 54 15.41 -29.48 -3.14
N LYS A 55 14.68 -29.87 -2.09
CA LYS A 55 13.21 -29.91 -2.09
C LYS A 55 12.57 -28.55 -2.39
N ILE A 56 13.12 -27.46 -1.83
CA ILE A 56 12.64 -26.09 -2.10
C ILE A 56 12.87 -25.73 -3.57
N LYS A 57 14.04 -26.03 -4.14
CA LYS A 57 14.34 -25.78 -5.57
C LYS A 57 13.42 -26.60 -6.48
N ASP A 58 13.21 -27.87 -6.16
CA ASP A 58 12.35 -28.77 -6.95
C ASP A 58 10.88 -28.31 -6.90
N SER A 59 10.38 -27.94 -5.72
CA SER A 59 9.03 -27.38 -5.55
C SER A 59 8.85 -26.04 -6.27
N ALA A 60 9.86 -25.16 -6.23
CA ALA A 60 9.83 -23.90 -6.96
C ALA A 60 9.79 -24.11 -8.48
N ASN A 61 10.53 -25.10 -9.00
CA ASN A 61 10.51 -25.46 -10.43
C ASN A 61 9.16 -26.07 -10.85
N GLN A 62 8.59 -26.96 -10.05
CA GLN A 62 7.25 -27.50 -10.29
C GLN A 62 6.18 -26.40 -10.28
N SER A 63 6.25 -25.48 -9.32
CA SER A 63 5.33 -24.35 -9.23
C SER A 63 5.41 -23.43 -10.44
N LYS A 64 6.62 -23.18 -10.97
CA LYS A 64 6.83 -22.42 -12.22
C LYS A 64 6.22 -23.11 -13.43
N LEU A 65 6.40 -24.43 -13.55
CA LEU A 65 5.82 -25.22 -14.64
C LEU A 65 4.28 -25.19 -14.59
N TRP A 66 3.70 -25.41 -13.41
CA TRP A 66 2.26 -25.34 -13.18
C TRP A 66 1.69 -23.95 -13.50
N ALA A 67 2.36 -22.88 -13.05
CA ALA A 67 1.95 -21.52 -13.33
C ALA A 67 1.99 -21.22 -14.85
N LYS A 68 3.04 -21.66 -15.54
CA LYS A 68 3.17 -21.52 -16.99
C LYS A 68 2.03 -22.22 -17.71
N GLU A 69 1.69 -23.45 -17.30
CA GLU A 69 0.58 -24.23 -17.86
C GLU A 69 -0.78 -23.57 -17.63
N LYS A 70 -1.03 -23.02 -16.42
CA LYS A 70 -2.27 -22.31 -16.12
C LYS A 70 -2.41 -21.02 -16.91
N VAL A 71 -1.30 -20.28 -17.12
CA VAL A 71 -1.29 -19.08 -17.95
C VAL A 71 -1.60 -19.43 -19.40
N THR A 72 -1.00 -20.48 -19.97
CA THR A 72 -1.33 -20.92 -21.34
C THR A 72 -2.77 -21.39 -21.47
N GLN A 73 -3.28 -22.20 -20.54
CA GLN A 73 -4.70 -22.62 -20.53
C GLN A 73 -5.67 -21.44 -20.42
N THR A 74 -5.32 -20.42 -19.64
CA THR A 74 -6.16 -19.21 -19.49
C THR A 74 -6.13 -18.37 -20.76
N LYS A 75 -4.96 -18.24 -21.40
CA LYS A 75 -4.80 -17.52 -22.67
C LYS A 75 -5.61 -18.17 -23.79
N THR A 76 -5.54 -19.50 -23.94
CA THR A 76 -6.31 -20.21 -24.96
C THR A 76 -7.81 -20.08 -24.73
N ARG A 77 -8.29 -20.21 -23.47
CA ARG A 77 -9.70 -19.96 -23.12
C ARG A 77 -10.15 -18.54 -23.42
N ALA A 78 -9.31 -17.54 -23.13
CA ALA A 78 -9.62 -16.15 -23.43
C ALA A 78 -9.72 -15.90 -24.94
N GLU A 79 -8.83 -16.51 -25.73
CA GLU A 79 -8.87 -16.46 -27.20
C GLU A 79 -10.12 -17.16 -27.76
N ASP A 80 -10.49 -18.32 -27.22
CA ASP A 80 -11.72 -19.03 -27.60
C ASP A 80 -12.98 -18.23 -27.27
N ILE A 81 -13.03 -17.61 -26.08
CA ILE A 81 -14.12 -16.71 -25.69
C ILE A 81 -14.17 -15.54 -26.66
N LYS A 82 -13.04 -14.89 -26.94
CA LYS A 82 -12.97 -13.77 -27.89
C LYS A 82 -13.46 -14.17 -29.28
N LYS A 83 -13.10 -15.36 -29.76
CA LYS A 83 -13.56 -15.91 -31.04
C LYS A 83 -15.08 -16.15 -31.02
N LYS A 84 -15.63 -16.75 -29.96
CA LYS A 84 -17.08 -16.96 -29.78
C LYS A 84 -17.85 -15.64 -29.65
N THR A 85 -17.29 -14.66 -28.96
CA THR A 85 -17.89 -13.33 -28.81
C THR A 85 -17.88 -12.60 -30.15
N ASN A 86 -16.79 -12.65 -30.91
CA ASN A 86 -16.74 -12.03 -32.24
C ASN A 86 -17.72 -12.68 -33.23
N THR A 87 -17.88 -14.01 -33.22
CA THR A 87 -18.89 -14.66 -34.06
C THR A 87 -20.31 -14.30 -33.64
N THR A 88 -20.57 -14.17 -32.33
CA THR A 88 -21.88 -13.74 -31.80
C THR A 88 -22.17 -12.27 -32.13
N ILE A 89 -21.18 -11.38 -32.00
CA ILE A 89 -21.29 -9.97 -32.37
C ILE A 89 -21.54 -9.83 -33.87
N ASN A 90 -20.83 -10.58 -34.71
CA ASN A 90 -21.04 -10.54 -36.16
C ASN A 90 -22.45 -11.04 -36.52
N LYS A 91 -22.94 -12.11 -35.87
CA LYS A 91 -24.33 -12.57 -36.02
C LYS A 91 -25.35 -11.54 -35.54
N ALA A 92 -25.06 -10.82 -34.46
CA ALA A 92 -25.93 -9.76 -33.93
C ALA A 92 -25.94 -8.52 -34.83
N LYS A 93 -24.81 -8.16 -35.46
CA LYS A 93 -24.72 -7.07 -36.45
C LYS A 93 -25.50 -7.33 -37.72
N THR A 94 -25.61 -8.60 -38.13
CA THR A 94 -26.42 -9.02 -39.28
C THR A 94 -27.90 -9.23 -38.94
N TYR A 95 -28.28 -9.10 -37.67
CA TYR A 95 -29.66 -9.31 -37.23
C TYR A 95 -30.47 -8.03 -37.38
N ASP A 96 -31.58 -8.11 -38.11
CA ASP A 96 -32.44 -6.95 -38.36
C ASP A 96 -33.23 -6.60 -37.10
N TRP A 97 -32.71 -5.61 -36.36
CA TRP A 97 -33.24 -5.08 -35.11
C TRP A 97 -34.63 -4.44 -35.26
N LYS A 98 -35.05 -4.14 -36.49
CA LYS A 98 -36.41 -3.64 -36.77
C LYS A 98 -37.49 -4.73 -36.70
N SER A 99 -37.11 -6.01 -36.67
CA SER A 99 -38.02 -7.15 -36.53
C SER A 99 -38.30 -7.57 -35.06
N LEU A 100 -37.64 -6.92 -34.10
CA LEU A 100 -37.76 -7.22 -32.67
C LEU A 100 -39.05 -6.63 -32.09
N ASN A 101 -40.08 -7.45 -32.03
CA ASN A 101 -41.32 -7.12 -31.33
C ASN A 101 -41.10 -7.19 -29.81
N ALA A 102 -41.55 -6.19 -29.04
CA ALA A 102 -41.30 -6.09 -27.59
C ALA A 102 -41.75 -7.35 -26.82
N SER A 103 -42.81 -8.02 -27.30
CA SER A 103 -43.32 -9.29 -26.77
C SER A 103 -42.34 -10.47 -26.88
N LYS A 104 -41.49 -10.50 -27.92
CA LYS A 104 -40.46 -11.53 -28.09
C LYS A 104 -39.28 -11.30 -27.15
N ILE A 105 -38.91 -10.04 -26.91
CA ILE A 105 -37.85 -9.68 -25.96
C ILE A 105 -38.27 -10.02 -24.54
N SER A 106 -39.49 -9.66 -24.13
CA SER A 106 -40.01 -10.00 -22.81
C SER A 106 -40.16 -11.53 -22.63
N ALA A 107 -40.54 -12.26 -23.68
CA ALA A 107 -40.60 -13.71 -23.65
C ALA A 107 -39.21 -14.36 -23.48
N ILE A 108 -38.16 -13.83 -24.11
CA ILE A 108 -36.78 -14.31 -23.95
C ILE A 108 -36.26 -14.00 -22.53
N ILE A 109 -36.48 -12.77 -22.04
CA ILE A 109 -36.09 -12.38 -20.68
C ILE A 109 -36.83 -13.24 -19.65
N ALA A 110 -38.13 -13.47 -19.83
CA ALA A 110 -38.92 -14.36 -19.00
C ALA A 110 -38.42 -15.81 -19.08
N ALA A 111 -38.14 -16.33 -20.28
CA ALA A 111 -37.62 -17.70 -20.43
C ALA A 111 -36.29 -17.92 -19.72
N ILE A 112 -35.44 -16.88 -19.63
CA ILE A 112 -34.19 -16.93 -18.87
C ILE A 112 -34.46 -16.79 -17.37
N LEU A 113 -35.23 -15.77 -16.94
CA LEU A 113 -35.36 -15.44 -15.51
C LEU A 113 -36.37 -16.30 -14.75
N VAL A 114 -37.47 -16.72 -15.39
CA VAL A 114 -38.52 -17.54 -14.78
C VAL A 114 -37.99 -18.85 -14.17
N PRO A 115 -37.17 -19.67 -14.85
CA PRO A 115 -36.65 -20.91 -14.24
C PRO A 115 -35.73 -20.66 -13.04
N TYR A 116 -35.00 -19.52 -12.99
CA TYR A 116 -34.22 -19.16 -11.81
C TYR A 116 -35.10 -18.63 -10.69
N ALA A 117 -36.12 -17.82 -11.01
CA ALA A 117 -37.07 -17.30 -10.04
C ALA A 117 -37.93 -18.40 -9.42
N THR A 118 -38.36 -19.40 -10.21
CA THR A 118 -39.12 -20.55 -9.70
C THR A 118 -38.24 -21.47 -8.85
N LYS A 119 -36.98 -21.70 -9.25
CA LYS A 119 -36.01 -22.42 -8.40
C LYS A 119 -35.79 -21.69 -7.08
N LEU A 120 -35.51 -20.39 -7.10
CA LEU A 120 -35.37 -19.56 -5.89
C LEU A 120 -36.62 -19.62 -5.01
N LYS A 121 -37.81 -19.47 -5.60
CA LYS A 121 -39.08 -19.58 -4.88
C LYS A 121 -39.23 -20.96 -4.23
N SER A 122 -38.96 -22.04 -4.97
CA SER A 122 -39.04 -23.40 -4.42
C SER A 122 -38.02 -23.64 -3.31
N SER A 123 -36.81 -23.09 -3.45
CA SER A 123 -35.76 -23.17 -2.44
C SER A 123 -36.04 -22.31 -1.21
N ILE A 124 -36.79 -21.21 -1.34
CA ILE A 124 -37.19 -20.37 -0.21
C ILE A 124 -38.40 -20.99 0.52
N VAL A 125 -39.36 -21.52 -0.23
CA VAL A 125 -40.57 -22.16 0.33
C VAL A 125 -40.25 -23.49 1.02
N SER A 126 -39.19 -24.19 0.61
CA SER A 126 -38.73 -25.43 1.26
C SER A 126 -37.91 -25.20 2.53
N LEU A 127 -37.56 -23.95 2.86
CA LEU A 127 -36.87 -23.64 4.12
C LEU A 127 -37.84 -23.75 5.30
N LYS A 128 -37.33 -24.28 6.42
CA LYS A 128 -38.08 -24.29 7.66
C LYS A 128 -38.34 -22.84 8.12
N PRO A 129 -39.49 -22.55 8.78
CA PRO A 129 -39.79 -21.22 9.29
C PRO A 129 -38.67 -20.63 10.18
N SER A 130 -37.98 -21.47 10.96
CA SER A 130 -36.83 -21.05 11.78
C SER A 130 -35.64 -20.54 10.96
N THR A 131 -35.40 -21.12 9.77
CA THR A 131 -34.32 -20.68 8.88
C THR A 131 -34.66 -19.35 8.22
N ILE A 132 -35.93 -19.11 7.87
CA ILE A 132 -36.40 -17.84 7.30
C ILE A 132 -36.27 -16.71 8.33
N ILE A 133 -36.67 -16.96 9.58
CA ILE A 133 -36.49 -16.01 10.69
C ILE A 133 -34.99 -15.73 10.90
N GLY A 134 -34.15 -16.77 10.91
CA GLY A 134 -32.70 -16.64 11.04
C GLY A 134 -32.07 -15.77 9.94
N PHE A 135 -32.44 -15.98 8.67
CA PHE A 135 -31.99 -15.13 7.56
C PHE A 135 -32.48 -13.69 7.69
N THR A 136 -33.72 -13.48 8.15
CA THR A 136 -34.30 -12.14 8.31
C THR A 136 -33.59 -11.36 9.41
N VAL A 137 -33.38 -11.98 10.58
CA VAL A 137 -32.65 -11.37 11.70
C VAL A 137 -31.20 -11.08 11.32
N THR A 138 -30.53 -12.02 10.64
CA THR A 138 -29.16 -11.82 10.15
C THR A 138 -29.09 -10.69 9.12
N GLY A 139 -30.04 -10.65 8.18
CA GLY A 139 -30.14 -9.59 7.18
C GLY A 139 -30.37 -8.22 7.79
N MET A 140 -31.23 -8.12 8.81
CA MET A 140 -31.44 -6.89 9.58
C MET A 140 -30.18 -6.48 10.34
N ALA A 141 -29.47 -7.39 10.99
CA ALA A 141 -28.23 -7.10 11.69
C ALA A 141 -27.12 -6.60 10.72
N VAL A 142 -26.99 -7.24 9.56
CA VAL A 142 -26.07 -6.80 8.49
C VAL A 142 -26.48 -5.44 7.94
N GLY A 143 -27.76 -5.20 7.72
CA GLY A 143 -28.27 -3.91 7.24
C GLY A 143 -28.00 -2.78 8.23
N LEU A 144 -28.37 -2.96 9.50
CA LEU A 144 -28.14 -1.97 10.56
C LEU A 144 -26.66 -1.70 10.78
N SER A 145 -25.82 -2.74 10.85
CA SER A 145 -24.36 -2.57 10.97
C SER A 145 -23.77 -1.85 9.75
N SER A 146 -24.24 -2.14 8.55
CA SER A 146 -23.80 -1.43 7.33
C SER A 146 -24.16 0.05 7.37
N ILE A 147 -25.35 0.40 7.86
CA ILE A 147 -25.77 1.80 8.06
C ILE A 147 -24.89 2.48 9.11
N THR A 148 -24.61 1.79 10.23
CA THR A 148 -23.73 2.33 11.28
C THR A 148 -22.31 2.53 10.77
N ILE A 149 -21.75 1.55 10.06
CA ILE A 149 -20.42 1.65 9.43
C ILE A 149 -20.40 2.77 8.39
N TYR A 150 -21.45 2.94 7.59
CA TYR A 150 -21.56 4.03 6.63
C TYR A 150 -21.60 5.39 7.34
N ASN A 151 -22.42 5.53 8.38
CA ASN A 151 -22.52 6.77 9.17
C ASN A 151 -21.22 7.08 9.91
N GLU A 152 -20.56 6.08 10.51
CA GLU A 152 -19.24 6.25 11.13
C GLU A 152 -18.17 6.57 10.10
N SER A 153 -18.16 5.88 8.95
CA SER A 153 -17.25 6.18 7.84
C SER A 153 -17.45 7.60 7.32
N LYS A 154 -18.70 8.06 7.21
CA LYS A 154 -19.05 9.41 6.81
C LYS A 154 -18.63 10.43 7.87
N ASN A 155 -18.85 10.15 9.16
CA ASN A 155 -18.40 10.99 10.26
C ASN A 155 -16.87 11.04 10.36
N ILE A 156 -16.18 9.94 10.05
CA ILE A 156 -14.72 9.87 9.96
C ILE A 156 -14.25 10.67 8.75
N GLU A 157 -14.90 10.53 7.59
CA GLU A 157 -14.62 11.33 6.41
C GLU A 157 -14.82 12.82 6.69
N GLU A 158 -15.91 13.21 7.33
CA GLU A 158 -16.19 14.59 7.75
C GLU A 158 -15.15 15.11 8.75
N LYS A 159 -14.79 14.33 9.78
CA LYS A 159 -13.73 14.72 10.76
C LYS A 159 -12.32 14.75 10.16
N ILE A 160 -12.03 13.88 9.19
CA ILE A 160 -10.77 13.90 8.43
C ILE A 160 -10.76 15.10 7.45
N ASN A 161 -11.91 15.45 6.89
CA ASN A 161 -12.08 16.60 5.99
C ASN A 161 -12.10 17.94 6.75
N GLU A 162 -12.57 17.98 8.01
CA GLU A 162 -12.42 19.14 8.90
C GLU A 162 -10.93 19.50 9.13
N GLY A 163 -10.03 18.51 9.02
CA GLY A 163 -8.58 18.70 9.03
C GLY A 163 -7.94 19.03 7.67
N LYS A 164 -8.66 18.99 6.55
CA LYS A 164 -8.07 19.15 5.21
C LYS A 164 -8.62 20.34 4.43
N VAL A 165 -7.73 21.33 4.30
CA VAL A 165 -7.52 22.19 3.11
C VAL A 165 -8.80 22.72 2.48
N ARG A 166 -9.27 23.88 2.98
CA ARG A 166 -10.23 24.74 2.29
C ARG A 166 -9.90 24.77 0.79
N GLU A 167 -10.88 24.45 -0.06
CA GLU A 167 -10.79 24.90 -1.44
C GLU A 167 -10.58 26.43 -1.39
N PRO A 168 -9.67 27.00 -2.19
CA PRO A 168 -9.46 28.44 -2.22
C PRO A 168 -10.83 29.12 -2.32
N SER A 169 -11.14 30.06 -1.43
CA SER A 169 -12.47 30.71 -1.36
C SER A 169 -12.89 31.39 -2.67
N SER A 170 -11.96 31.52 -3.61
CA SER A 170 -12.15 31.99 -4.98
C SER A 170 -12.67 30.92 -5.96
N ILE A 171 -12.81 29.65 -5.57
CA ILE A 171 -13.47 28.62 -6.37
C ILE A 171 -14.95 28.67 -6.00
N SER A 172 -15.73 29.49 -6.71
CA SER A 172 -17.20 29.41 -6.64
C SER A 172 -17.72 28.60 -7.82
N ASP A 173 -18.76 27.81 -7.61
CA ASP A 173 -19.49 27.12 -8.69
C ASP A 173 -20.15 28.09 -9.69
N THR A 174 -20.11 29.39 -9.39
CA THR A 174 -20.61 30.50 -10.21
C THR A 174 -19.54 31.22 -11.03
N MET A 175 -18.26 30.82 -10.94
CA MET A 175 -17.20 31.45 -11.74
C MET A 175 -17.36 31.15 -13.23
N ASP A 176 -17.30 32.20 -14.06
CA ASP A 176 -17.30 32.07 -15.52
C ASP A 176 -16.16 31.13 -15.98
N LYS A 177 -16.49 30.12 -16.80
CA LYS A 177 -15.54 29.13 -17.34
C LYS A 177 -14.35 29.80 -18.02
N ASN A 178 -14.56 30.96 -18.65
CA ASN A 178 -13.48 31.71 -19.28
C ASN A 178 -12.51 32.33 -18.26
N ALA A 179 -13.00 32.85 -17.14
CA ALA A 179 -12.16 33.30 -16.03
C ALA A 179 -11.43 32.13 -15.37
N TRP A 180 -12.08 30.96 -15.27
CA TRP A 180 -11.48 29.73 -14.74
C TRP A 180 -10.29 29.25 -15.59
N THR A 181 -10.38 29.36 -16.92
CA THR A 181 -9.27 28.96 -17.82
C THR A 181 -7.99 29.79 -17.68
N ARG A 182 -8.08 31.02 -17.17
CA ARG A 182 -6.91 31.90 -16.91
C ARG A 182 -6.55 32.02 -15.43
N SER A 183 -7.31 31.39 -14.54
CA SER A 183 -7.08 31.46 -13.10
C SER A 183 -5.80 30.73 -12.67
N ARG A 184 -5.12 31.23 -11.63
CA ARG A 184 -3.97 30.55 -10.99
C ARG A 184 -4.34 29.16 -10.43
N TYR A 185 -5.63 28.94 -10.16
CA TYR A 185 -6.20 27.71 -9.61
C TYR A 185 -6.55 26.68 -10.67
N ARG A 186 -6.41 27.01 -11.96
CA ARG A 186 -6.54 26.02 -13.03
C ARG A 186 -5.56 24.88 -12.78
N ASN A 187 -6.08 23.65 -12.85
CA ASN A 187 -5.32 22.42 -12.60
C ASN A 187 -4.78 22.29 -11.16
N TYR A 188 -5.36 22.99 -10.18
CA TYR A 188 -4.95 22.90 -8.77
C TYR A 188 -4.86 21.45 -8.27
N LYS A 189 -5.87 20.61 -8.56
CA LYS A 189 -5.87 19.18 -8.22
C LYS A 189 -4.69 18.40 -8.84
N GLN A 190 -4.21 18.82 -10.01
CA GLN A 190 -3.13 18.14 -10.75
C GLN A 190 -1.74 18.65 -10.36
N LYS A 191 -1.67 19.77 -9.63
CA LYS A 191 -0.45 20.29 -8.99
C LYS A 191 -0.23 19.75 -7.57
N ARG A 192 -1.17 18.93 -7.07
CA ARG A 192 -1.12 18.34 -5.74
C ARG A 192 -0.51 16.96 -5.80
N LEU A 193 0.34 16.66 -4.82
CA LEU A 193 0.82 15.32 -4.54
C LEU A 193 0.78 15.07 -3.04
N SER A 194 0.23 13.92 -2.67
CA SER A 194 0.08 13.49 -1.28
C SER A 194 1.04 12.35 -1.03
N LEU A 195 1.84 12.49 0.03
CA LEU A 195 2.72 11.45 0.53
C LEU A 195 2.18 10.96 1.87
N SER A 196 1.90 9.67 1.94
CA SER A 196 1.40 9.02 3.14
C SER A 196 2.50 8.26 3.87
N SER A 197 2.38 8.25 5.19
CA SER A 197 3.14 7.45 6.13
C SER A 197 4.65 7.65 6.01
N VAL A 198 5.09 8.90 5.98
CA VAL A 198 6.51 9.23 6.01
C VAL A 198 6.99 9.21 7.44
N SER A 199 8.00 8.37 7.71
CA SER A 199 8.52 8.12 9.06
C SER A 199 9.67 9.07 9.34
N MET A 200 9.50 9.93 10.34
CA MET A 200 10.55 10.82 10.84
C MET A 200 11.00 10.36 12.24
N PRO A 201 12.31 10.19 12.47
CA PRO A 201 12.80 9.81 13.80
C PRO A 201 12.59 10.94 14.81
N ILE A 202 12.30 10.57 16.07
CA ILE A 202 12.21 11.48 17.22
C ILE A 202 13.30 11.07 18.22
N TYR A 203 14.04 12.04 18.77
CA TYR A 203 15.01 11.76 19.82
C TYR A 203 14.45 11.99 21.21
N ILE A 204 13.99 10.94 21.87
CA ILE A 204 13.58 11.03 23.29
C ILE A 204 14.78 10.83 24.20
N LYS A 205 15.25 11.93 24.82
CA LYS A 205 16.34 11.90 25.80
C LYS A 205 16.11 10.91 26.96
N ASN A 206 14.85 10.61 27.29
CA ASN A 206 14.47 9.93 28.53
C ASN A 206 13.77 8.56 28.36
N ARG A 207 13.78 7.96 27.15
CA ARG A 207 13.25 6.61 26.91
C ARG A 207 14.23 5.82 26.05
N GLN A 208 14.57 4.60 26.47
CA GLN A 208 15.35 3.67 25.66
C GLN A 208 14.48 3.15 24.49
N GLY A 209 14.63 3.77 23.31
CA GLY A 209 13.98 3.33 22.08
C GLY A 209 13.91 4.41 21.01
N MET A 210 14.12 4.04 19.75
CA MET A 210 13.91 4.93 18.60
C MET A 210 12.41 5.03 18.33
N GLN A 211 11.79 6.16 18.69
CA GLN A 211 10.41 6.46 18.31
C GLN A 211 10.38 7.19 16.96
N SER A 212 9.36 6.94 16.15
CA SER A 212 9.18 7.61 14.87
C SER A 212 7.78 8.20 14.77
N ILE A 213 7.68 9.44 14.30
CA ILE A 213 6.39 10.02 13.90
C ILE A 213 6.11 9.59 12.48
N LYS A 214 4.89 9.13 12.21
CA LYS A 214 4.39 8.97 10.85
C LYS A 214 3.58 10.20 10.49
N ILE A 215 4.00 10.90 9.45
CA ILE A 215 3.34 12.12 8.98
C ILE A 215 2.81 11.88 7.57
N ASP A 216 1.55 12.26 7.38
CA ASP A 216 0.95 12.39 6.06
C ASP A 216 0.99 13.86 5.65
N PHE A 217 1.49 14.15 4.46
CA PHE A 217 1.54 15.51 3.96
C PHE A 217 1.14 15.61 2.49
N THR A 218 0.51 16.73 2.15
CA THR A 218 0.14 17.09 0.78
C THR A 218 0.87 18.35 0.39
N PHE A 219 1.58 18.33 -0.73
CA PHE A 219 2.26 19.50 -1.26
C PHE A 219 1.62 19.98 -2.55
N ILE A 220 1.76 21.28 -2.77
CA ILE A 220 1.28 22.00 -3.94
C ILE A 220 2.49 22.55 -4.66
N SER A 221 2.73 22.05 -5.87
CA SER A 221 3.80 22.52 -6.73
C SER A 221 3.34 23.67 -7.63
N SER A 222 4.28 24.51 -8.06
CA SER A 222 4.00 25.62 -8.97
C SER A 222 3.50 25.14 -10.35
N ASN A 223 3.99 23.97 -10.80
CA ASN A 223 3.59 23.34 -12.05
C ASN A 223 3.03 21.91 -11.85
N ARG A 224 2.28 21.40 -12.82
CA ARG A 224 1.73 20.02 -12.80
C ARG A 224 2.80 18.95 -13.02
N TYR A 225 3.92 19.34 -13.63
CA TYR A 225 4.98 18.41 -14.02
C TYR A 225 5.67 17.80 -12.79
N ILE A 226 5.98 18.62 -11.78
CA ILE A 226 6.57 18.18 -10.51
C ILE A 226 5.67 17.12 -9.85
N ALA A 227 4.38 17.43 -9.67
CA ALA A 227 3.43 16.49 -9.08
C ALA A 227 3.34 15.17 -9.88
N GLN A 228 3.24 15.25 -11.21
CA GLN A 228 3.20 14.07 -12.07
C GLN A 228 4.52 13.27 -12.07
N TYR A 229 5.66 13.94 -11.98
CA TYR A 229 6.97 13.32 -11.95
C TYR A 229 7.14 12.45 -10.71
N PHE A 230 6.78 12.98 -9.54
CA PHE A 230 6.89 12.27 -8.27
C PHE A 230 5.71 11.33 -7.96
N LYS A 231 4.60 11.44 -8.69
CA LYS A 231 3.50 10.46 -8.63
C LYS A 231 3.91 9.08 -9.17
N LYS A 232 5.00 9.00 -9.92
CA LYS A 232 5.58 7.72 -10.35
C LYS A 232 6.31 7.08 -9.15
N PRO A 233 6.04 5.80 -8.82
CA PRO A 233 6.67 5.12 -7.68
C PRO A 233 8.21 5.16 -7.70
N GLN A 234 8.79 5.14 -8.90
CA GLN A 234 10.24 5.21 -9.15
C GLN A 234 10.87 6.57 -8.81
N ASN A 235 10.08 7.61 -8.57
CA ASN A 235 10.58 8.94 -8.24
C ASN A 235 10.14 9.36 -6.83
N GLU A 236 8.97 8.87 -6.40
CA GLU A 236 8.41 9.13 -5.07
C GLU A 236 9.41 8.83 -3.95
N PHE A 237 10.16 7.72 -4.07
CA PHE A 237 11.14 7.34 -3.04
C PHE A 237 12.19 8.41 -2.78
N ARG A 238 12.54 9.24 -3.79
CA ARG A 238 13.54 10.31 -3.63
C ARG A 238 13.07 11.39 -2.67
N LEU A 239 11.78 11.69 -2.67
CA LEU A 239 11.17 12.62 -1.70
C LEU A 239 11.23 12.03 -0.30
N ARG A 240 10.82 10.76 -0.16
CA ARG A 240 10.85 10.04 1.12
C ARG A 240 12.27 9.98 1.69
N ASP A 241 13.23 9.61 0.86
CA ASP A 241 14.65 9.52 1.22
C ASP A 241 15.22 10.86 1.67
N ARG A 242 14.92 11.94 0.93
CA ARG A 242 15.38 13.28 1.29
C ARG A 242 14.83 13.68 2.66
N ILE A 243 13.52 13.55 2.87
CA ILE A 243 12.87 13.90 4.13
C ILE A 243 13.45 13.09 5.29
N ASN A 244 13.61 11.78 5.11
CA ASN A 244 14.14 10.91 6.16
C ASN A 244 15.62 11.20 6.49
N LYS A 245 16.40 11.70 5.53
CA LYS A 245 17.84 12.00 5.70
C LYS A 245 18.11 13.41 6.24
N THR A 246 17.30 14.40 5.85
CA THR A 246 17.63 15.81 6.10
C THR A 246 16.73 16.50 7.12
N VAL A 247 15.53 15.97 7.39
CA VAL A 247 14.71 16.50 8.48
C VAL A 247 15.33 16.03 9.79
N GLU A 248 16.03 16.95 10.46
CA GLU A 248 16.60 16.63 11.77
C GLU A 248 15.50 16.14 12.71
N PRO A 249 15.80 15.12 13.53
CA PRO A 249 14.86 14.53 14.45
C PRO A 249 14.24 15.56 15.38
N VAL A 250 12.92 15.55 15.44
CA VAL A 250 12.14 16.47 16.25
C VAL A 250 12.37 16.12 17.72
N ILE A 251 12.57 17.12 18.57
CA ILE A 251 12.71 16.92 20.02
C ILE A 251 11.31 16.56 20.57
N PRO A 252 11.14 15.65 21.52
CA PRO A 252 9.82 15.22 21.99
C PRO A 252 9.08 16.30 22.77
N SER A 253 9.82 17.27 23.33
CA SER A 253 9.25 18.48 23.92
C SER A 253 8.81 19.51 22.86
N PHE A 254 9.00 19.20 21.58
CA PHE A 254 8.59 20.08 20.51
C PHE A 254 7.07 20.14 20.47
N PRO A 255 6.48 21.32 20.69
CA PRO A 255 5.04 21.43 20.78
C PRO A 255 4.44 21.06 19.42
N MET A 256 3.54 20.08 19.40
CA MET A 256 2.68 19.78 18.23
C MET A 256 1.56 20.82 18.07
N GLU A 257 1.73 21.97 18.72
CA GLU A 257 0.94 23.18 18.56
C GLU A 257 1.16 23.79 17.16
N PRO A 258 0.32 24.78 16.75
CA PRO A 258 0.40 25.37 15.41
C PRO A 258 1.80 25.87 15.03
N GLU A 259 2.59 26.35 16.00
CA GLU A 259 3.94 26.84 15.80
C GLU A 259 4.92 25.73 15.39
N GLY A 260 4.90 24.59 16.07
CA GLY A 260 5.76 23.47 15.72
C GLY A 260 5.39 22.85 14.37
N LYS A 261 4.09 22.75 14.07
CA LYS A 261 3.61 22.33 12.74
C LYS A 261 4.11 23.28 11.63
N ARG A 262 4.15 24.59 11.88
CA ARG A 262 4.69 25.59 10.94
C ARG A 262 6.18 25.35 10.67
N ILE A 263 6.97 25.14 11.70
CA ILE A 263 8.42 24.88 11.56
C ILE A 263 8.68 23.60 10.75
N ILE A 264 7.96 22.51 11.04
CA ILE A 264 8.08 21.26 10.28
C ILE A 264 7.70 21.50 8.81
N LYS A 265 6.58 22.20 8.56
CA LYS A 265 6.12 22.56 7.22
C LYS A 265 7.18 23.34 6.44
N ASP A 266 7.77 24.35 7.06
CA ASP A 266 8.77 25.22 6.42
C ASP A 266 10.07 24.46 6.13
N LYS A 267 10.51 23.60 7.06
CA LYS A 267 11.69 22.75 6.87
C LYS A 267 11.50 21.75 5.73
N ILE A 268 10.37 21.04 5.70
CA ILE A 268 10.07 20.12 4.59
C ILE A 268 10.00 20.90 3.27
N LYS A 269 9.38 22.08 3.25
CA LYS A 269 9.30 22.92 2.04
C LYS A 269 10.69 23.32 1.54
N ALA A 270 11.58 23.75 2.43
CA ALA A 270 12.94 24.10 2.08
C ALA A 270 13.70 22.89 1.49
N GLU A 271 13.65 21.74 2.16
CA GLU A 271 14.35 20.53 1.74
C GLU A 271 13.86 20.00 0.39
N MET A 272 12.56 20.05 0.14
CA MET A 272 12.02 19.63 -1.15
C MET A 272 12.40 20.58 -2.28
N ASN A 273 12.44 21.89 -2.03
CA ASN A 273 12.90 22.85 -3.02
C ASN A 273 14.40 22.71 -3.32
N ILE A 274 15.22 22.34 -2.34
CA ILE A 274 16.63 22.01 -2.57
C ILE A 274 16.73 20.75 -3.47
N LEU A 275 15.95 19.71 -3.18
CA LEU A 275 15.92 18.50 -4.01
C LEU A 275 15.51 18.82 -5.47
N LEU A 276 14.50 19.65 -5.68
CA LEU A 276 14.09 20.07 -7.04
C LEU A 276 15.23 20.74 -7.79
N LYS A 277 15.98 21.63 -7.11
CA LYS A 277 17.15 22.31 -7.68
C LYS A 277 18.28 21.34 -8.01
N GLU A 278 18.59 20.40 -7.11
CA GLU A 278 19.61 19.35 -7.35
C GLU A 278 19.25 18.47 -8.54
N MET A 279 17.96 18.15 -8.69
CA MET A 279 17.44 17.36 -9.81
C MET A 279 17.28 18.17 -11.11
N LYS A 280 17.57 19.48 -11.09
CA LYS A 280 17.38 20.42 -12.20
C LYS A 280 15.94 20.42 -12.73
N ILE A 281 14.96 20.24 -11.85
CA ILE A 281 13.54 20.34 -12.20
C ILE A 281 13.10 21.79 -12.01
N GLU A 282 12.61 22.41 -13.08
CA GLU A 282 12.08 23.76 -13.02
C GLU A 282 10.78 23.83 -12.20
N GLY A 283 10.71 24.81 -11.30
CA GLY A 283 9.57 25.09 -10.44
C GLY A 283 9.91 24.97 -8.95
N GLU A 284 8.87 25.03 -8.13
CA GLU A 284 8.99 25.03 -6.67
C GLU A 284 7.79 24.35 -6.02
N ILE A 285 7.98 23.90 -4.79
CA ILE A 285 6.89 23.57 -3.88
C ILE A 285 6.45 24.86 -3.20
N SER A 286 5.25 25.31 -3.55
CA SER A 286 4.66 26.56 -3.04
C SER A 286 4.11 26.37 -1.63
N GLU A 287 3.38 25.28 -1.39
CA GLU A 287 2.70 25.02 -0.12
C GLU A 287 2.78 23.57 0.30
N ILE A 288 2.77 23.35 1.61
CA ILE A 288 2.70 22.03 2.25
C ILE A 288 1.60 22.04 3.29
N TYR A 289 0.84 20.96 3.35
CA TYR A 289 -0.22 20.71 4.31
C TYR A 289 0.12 19.43 5.06
N ILE A 290 0.11 19.50 6.38
CA ILE A 290 0.23 18.31 7.22
C ILE A 290 -1.19 17.81 7.44
N ASP A 291 -1.48 16.65 6.86
CA ASP A 291 -2.81 16.05 6.87
C ASP A 291 -3.04 15.35 8.21
N ASN A 292 -2.12 14.48 8.61
CA ASN A 292 -2.18 13.72 9.86
C ASN A 292 -0.79 13.55 10.45
N ILE A 293 -0.74 13.48 11.78
CA ILE A 293 0.46 13.15 12.56
C ILE A 293 0.08 11.99 13.47
N LEU A 294 0.75 10.86 13.30
CA LEU A 294 0.58 9.67 14.12
C LEU A 294 1.87 9.42 14.90
N ASN A 295 1.75 9.39 16.23
CA ASN A 295 2.84 8.93 17.09
C ASN A 295 2.88 7.41 17.05
N GLY A 296 4.03 6.85 16.67
CA GLY A 296 4.31 5.42 16.69
C GLY A 296 4.92 4.95 18.01
#